data_AF-A0A6L3VDJ6-F1
#
_entry.id   AF-A0A6L3VDJ6-F1
#
_cell.length_a   1.000
_cell.length_b   1.000
_cell.length_c   1.000
_cell.angle_alpha   90.00
_cell.angle_beta   90.00
_cell.angle_gamma   90.00
#
_symmetry.space_group_name_H-M   'P 1'
#
loop_
_entity.id
_entity.type
_entity.pdbx_description
1 polymer ?
#
loop_
_entity_poly.entity_id
_entity_poly.type
_entity_poly.pdbx_seq_one_letter_code
_entity_poly.pdbx_strand_id
1 'polypeptide(L)'
;MFLSISFDPERDDPTVLNRYKDSFHSDGETWRMARIPDPAELISLLEKFGVIVIPDGTGNFTHNSAFYLVDRNGKLAQVFD
;
A
#
# COMPACT_ATOMS: atom_id res chain seq x y z
N MET A 1 -12.46 3.75 -6.82
CA MET A 1 -11.39 2.74 -6.95
C MET A 1 -10.59 2.78 -5.67
N PHE A 2 -10.37 1.63 -5.06
CA PHE A 2 -9.48 1.44 -3.92
C PHE A 2 -8.15 0.87 -4.40
N LEU A 3 -7.08 1.25 -3.72
CA LEU A 3 -5.74 0.77 -3.98
C LEU A 3 -5.07 0.46 -2.65
N SER A 4 -4.70 -0.80 -2.46
CA SER A 4 -3.84 -1.21 -1.36
C SER A 4 -2.44 -1.42 -1.93
N ILE A 5 -1.48 -0.64 -1.44
CA ILE A 5 -0.09 -0.68 -1.90
C ILE A 5 0.72 -1.37 -0.80
N SER A 6 1.39 -2.47 -1.14
CA SER A 6 2.34 -3.10 -0.22
C SER A 6 3.60 -2.25 -0.06
N PHE A 7 4.08 -2.16 1.18
CA PHE A 7 5.37 -1.61 1.54
C PHE A 7 6.46 -2.69 1.74
N ASP A 8 6.14 -3.96 1.48
CA ASP A 8 7.04 -5.11 1.67
C ASP A 8 7.35 -5.81 0.33
N PRO A 9 8.21 -5.21 -0.51
CA PRO A 9 8.49 -5.72 -1.85
C PRO A 9 9.24 -7.05 -1.86
N GLU A 10 9.84 -7.46 -0.75
CA GLU A 10 10.59 -8.73 -0.66
C GLU A 10 9.65 -9.94 -0.57
N ARG A 11 8.50 -9.79 0.09
CA ARG A 11 7.53 -10.88 0.29
C ARG A 11 6.28 -10.74 -0.57
N ASP A 12 5.83 -9.52 -0.85
CA ASP A 12 4.56 -9.28 -1.53
C ASP A 12 4.73 -9.24 -3.06
N ASP A 13 4.97 -10.42 -3.63
CA ASP A 13 4.96 -10.61 -5.07
C ASP A 13 3.54 -10.61 -5.68
N PRO A 14 3.40 -10.51 -7.03
CA PRO A 14 2.07 -10.51 -7.66
C PRO A 14 1.21 -11.74 -7.32
N THR A 15 1.83 -12.90 -7.07
CA THR A 15 1.11 -14.13 -6.70
C THR A 15 0.60 -14.06 -5.27
N VAL A 16 1.39 -13.52 -4.34
CA VAL A 16 0.99 -13.26 -2.96
C VAL A 16 -0.14 -12.24 -2.92
N LEU A 17 0.01 -11.10 -3.60
CA LEU A 17 -0.99 -10.05 -3.65
C LEU A 17 -2.31 -10.48 -4.31
N ASN A 18 -2.23 -11.29 -5.37
CA ASN A 18 -3.44 -11.83 -6.02
C ASN A 18 -4.24 -12.77 -5.11
N ARG A 19 -3.59 -13.49 -4.19
CA ARG A 19 -4.28 -14.26 -3.15
C ARG A 19 -4.79 -13.36 -2.04
N TYR A 20 -3.98 -12.38 -1.62
CA TYR A 20 -4.32 -11.49 -0.51
C TYR A 20 -5.62 -10.72 -0.77
N LYS A 21 -5.89 -10.31 -2.02
CA LYS A 21 -7.11 -9.61 -2.41
C LYS A 21 -8.41 -10.36 -2.05
N ASP A 22 -8.37 -11.69 -2.04
CA ASP A 22 -9.55 -12.50 -1.77
C ASP A 22 -10.02 -12.37 -0.31
N SER A 23 -9.10 -12.05 0.61
CA SER A 23 -9.41 -11.74 2.02
C SER A 23 -10.32 -10.52 2.18
N PHE A 24 -10.38 -9.66 1.16
CA PHE A 24 -11.21 -8.45 1.11
C PHE A 24 -12.37 -8.57 0.12
N HIS A 25 -12.58 -9.75 -0.47
CA HIS A 25 -13.51 -9.94 -1.59
C HIS A 25 -13.29 -8.93 -2.72
N SER A 26 -12.03 -8.54 -2.95
CA SER A 26 -11.67 -7.61 -4.00
C SER A 26 -11.80 -8.28 -5.38
N ASP A 27 -12.47 -7.58 -6.28
CA ASP A 27 -12.67 -7.96 -7.68
C ASP A 27 -11.43 -7.76 -8.57
N GLY A 28 -10.38 -7.09 -8.06
CA GLY A 28 -9.19 -6.72 -8.83
C GLY A 28 -9.42 -5.58 -9.83
N GLU A 29 -10.61 -5.00 -9.91
CA GLU A 29 -10.94 -3.89 -10.81
C GLU A 29 -11.26 -2.61 -10.03
N THR A 30 -12.21 -2.68 -9.09
CA THR A 30 -12.64 -1.57 -8.25
C THR A 30 -11.81 -1.45 -6.97
N TRP A 31 -11.19 -2.55 -6.52
CA TRP A 31 -10.17 -2.56 -5.47
C TRP A 31 -8.95 -3.36 -5.94
N ARG A 32 -7.78 -2.72 -6.04
CA ARG A 32 -6.56 -3.35 -6.54
C ARG A 32 -5.51 -3.50 -5.44
N MET A 33 -4.75 -4.59 -5.54
CA MET A 33 -3.51 -4.79 -4.78
C MET A 33 -2.33 -4.40 -5.69
N ALA A 34 -1.42 -3.58 -5.19
CA ALA A 34 -0.28 -3.09 -5.94
C ALA A 34 1.01 -3.18 -5.13
N ARG A 35 2.14 -3.22 -5.85
CA ARG A 35 3.49 -3.14 -5.30
C ARG A 35 4.31 -2.16 -6.12
N ILE A 36 5.33 -1.58 -5.49
CA ILE A 36 6.36 -0.80 -6.15
C ILE A 36 7.66 -1.62 -6.09
N PRO A 37 8.16 -2.14 -7.22
CA PRO A 37 9.37 -2.95 -7.23
C PRO A 37 10.65 -2.14 -6.96
N ASP A 38 10.67 -0.87 -7.34
CA ASP A 38 11.82 0.02 -7.13
C ASP A 38 11.83 0.55 -5.68
N PRO A 39 12.88 0.26 -4.89
CA PRO A 39 12.95 0.71 -3.50
C PRO A 39 12.94 2.23 -3.32
N ALA A 40 13.54 2.99 -4.25
CA ALA A 40 13.59 4.44 -4.17
C ALA A 40 12.21 5.06 -4.45
N GLU A 41 11.45 4.50 -5.38
CA GLU A 41 10.07 4.92 -5.62
C GLU A 41 9.15 4.60 -4.44
N LEU A 42 9.33 3.42 -3.81
CA LEU A 42 8.57 3.05 -2.62
C LEU A 42 8.85 4.02 -1.47
N ILE A 43 10.13 4.32 -1.20
CA ILE A 43 10.51 5.30 -0.18
C ILE A 43 9.89 6.66 -0.48
N SER A 44 9.96 7.14 -1.72
CA SER A 44 9.36 8.41 -2.12
C SER A 44 7.84 8.45 -1.91
N LEU A 45 7.14 7.34 -2.16
CA LEU A 45 5.72 7.23 -1.87
C LEU A 45 5.45 7.35 -0.37
N LEU A 46 6.13 6.55 0.45
CA LEU A 46 5.94 6.53 1.89
C LEU A 46 6.20 7.91 2.51
N GLU A 47 7.26 8.60 2.09
CA GLU A 47 7.58 9.97 2.53
C GLU A 47 6.48 10.97 2.16
N LYS A 48 6.00 10.95 0.90
CA LYS A 48 4.94 11.86 0.43
C LYS A 48 3.62 11.68 1.16
N PHE A 49 3.32 10.46 1.57
CA PHE A 49 2.09 10.11 2.27
C PHE A 49 2.26 10.09 3.80
N GLY A 50 3.47 10.35 4.31
CA GLY A 50 3.77 10.34 5.75
C GLY A 50 3.56 8.95 6.39
N VAL A 51 3.79 7.88 5.62
CA VAL A 51 3.71 6.50 6.12
C VAL A 51 5.07 6.11 6.67
N ILE A 52 5.09 5.74 7.95
CA ILE A 52 6.25 5.24 8.66
C ILE A 52 6.07 3.75 8.85
N VAL A 53 7.05 2.97 8.39
CA VAL A 53 7.10 1.51 8.54
C VAL A 53 8.33 1.16 9.36
N ILE A 54 8.12 0.44 10.47
CA ILE A 54 9.18 0.05 11.41
C ILE A 54 9.20 -1.49 11.48
N PRO A 55 10.28 -2.15 11.02
CA PRO A 55 10.46 -3.58 11.23
C PRO A 55 10.47 -3.91 12.73
N ASP A 56 9.76 -4.95 13.13
CA ASP A 56 9.67 -5.36 14.54
C ASP A 56 10.79 -6.33 14.99
N GLY A 57 11.65 -6.74 14.05
CA GLY A 57 12.74 -7.68 14.29
C GLY A 57 12.36 -9.17 14.24
N THR A 58 11.08 -9.50 14.05
CA THR A 58 10.57 -10.88 13.89
C THR A 58 10.11 -11.19 12.46
N GLY A 59 10.31 -10.24 11.55
CA GLY A 59 9.83 -10.30 10.18
C GLY A 59 8.45 -9.68 9.99
N ASN A 60 7.90 -8.94 10.97
CA ASN A 60 6.71 -8.12 10.77
C ASN A 60 7.05 -6.64 10.86
N PHE A 61 6.01 -5.81 10.75
CA PHE A 61 6.12 -4.36 10.76
C PHE A 61 5.05 -3.72 11.62
N THR A 62 5.45 -2.70 12.36
CA THR A 62 4.53 -1.68 12.85
C THR A 62 4.46 -0.56 11.82
N HIS A 63 3.27 -0.08 11.50
CA HIS A 63 3.09 1.07 10.62
C HIS A 63 1.90 1.91 11.08
N ASN A 64 1.91 3.21 10.74
CA ASN A 64 0.70 4.01 10.84
C ASN A 64 -0.23 3.67 9.67
N SER A 65 -1.54 3.67 9.94
CA SER A 65 -2.56 3.36 8.96
C SER A 65 -3.49 4.54 8.82
N ALA A 66 -3.80 4.90 7.57
CA ALA A 66 -4.82 5.89 7.23
C ALA A 66 -5.37 5.57 5.84
N PHE A 67 -6.58 6.02 5.54
CA PHE A 67 -7.08 6.06 4.17
C PHE A 67 -6.76 7.40 3.53
N TYR A 68 -6.13 7.36 2.36
CA TYR A 68 -5.75 8.56 1.61
C TYR A 68 -6.65 8.72 0.40
N LEU A 69 -7.42 9.80 0.35
CA LEU A 69 -8.26 10.14 -0.78
C LEU A 69 -7.50 11.04 -1.75
N VAL A 70 -7.23 10.52 -2.94
CA VAL A 70 -6.61 11.25 -4.03
C VAL A 70 -7.68 11.64 -5.06
N ASP A 71 -7.69 12.91 -5.47
CA ASP A 71 -8.65 13.44 -6.44
C ASP A 71 -8.32 12.99 -7.88
N ARG A 72 -9.19 13.36 -8.83
CA ARG A 72 -9.01 13.02 -10.26
C ARG A 72 -7.80 13.70 -10.91
N ASN A 73 -7.21 14.72 -10.28
CA ASN A 73 -6.01 15.40 -10.73
C ASN A 73 -4.74 14.80 -10.12
N GLY A 74 -4.86 13.73 -9.32
CA GLY A 74 -3.74 13.09 -8.64
C GLY A 74 -3.27 13.84 -7.38
N LYS A 75 -4.09 14.71 -6.80
CA LYS A 75 -3.75 15.46 -5.58
C LYS A 75 -4.40 14.82 -4.36
N LEU A 76 -3.66 14.78 -3.25
CA LEU A 76 -4.22 14.36 -1.96
C LEU A 76 -5.30 15.37 -1.53
N ALA A 77 -6.53 14.89 -1.40
CA ALA A 77 -7.69 15.68 -1.02
C ALA A 77 -8.00 15.56 0.48
N GLN A 78 -7.88 14.35 1.04
CA GLN A 78 -8.19 14.09 2.44
C GLN A 78 -7.45 12.85 2.98
N VAL A 79 -7.23 12.83 4.29
CA VAL A 79 -6.73 11.68 5.05
C VAL A 79 -7.78 11.32 6.10
N PHE A 80 -8.07 10.04 6.28
CA PHE A 80 -8.99 9.50 7.28
C PHE A 80 -8.22 8.54 8.21
N ASP A 81 -8.36 8.71 9.53
CA ASP A 81 -7.75 7.90 10.58
C ASP A 81 -8.78 7.16 11.45
#